data_AF-A0A842UHV8-F1
#
_entry.id   AF-A0A842UHV8-F1
#
_cell.length_a   1.000
_cell.length_b   1.000
_cell.length_c   1.000
_cell.angle_alpha   90.00
_cell.angle_beta   90.00
_cell.angle_gamma   90.00
#
_symmetry.space_group_name_H-M   'P 1'
#
loop_
_entity.id
_entity.type
_entity.pdbx_description
1 polymer ?
#
loop_
_entity_poly.entity_id
_entity_poly.type
_entity_poly.pdbx_seq_one_letter_code
_entity_poly.pdbx_strand_id
1 'polypeptide(L)'
;MVSREEKSLGKSQEKLKRDVERSVLKSADEILNIAEVAIADSQRYRAFRSKVLRSVNDAVREVKKNLDLHYKVVYVPTNEDVIEVQQPRVRS
;
A
#
# COMPACT_ATOMS: atom_id res chain seq x y z
N MET A 1 19.71 -4.44 -20.69
CA MET A 1 20.03 -4.87 -19.31
C MET A 1 19.22 -4.00 -18.36
N VAL A 2 18.35 -4.58 -17.52
CA VAL A 2 17.54 -3.85 -16.53
C VAL A 2 18.45 -3.42 -15.38
N SER A 3 18.42 -2.14 -14.99
CA SER A 3 19.30 -1.58 -13.96
C SER A 3 19.00 -2.18 -12.58
N ARG A 4 19.96 -2.13 -11.65
CA ARG A 4 19.77 -2.62 -10.27
C ARG A 4 18.66 -1.84 -9.53
N GLU A 5 18.50 -0.57 -9.88
CA GLU A 5 17.47 0.33 -9.35
C GLU A 5 16.08 -0.05 -9.87
N GLU A 6 15.93 -0.31 -11.17
CA GLU A 6 14.68 -0.79 -11.77
C GLU A 6 14.21 -2.11 -11.14
N LYS A 7 15.15 -3.03 -10.84
CA LYS A 7 14.84 -4.27 -10.12
C LYS A 7 14.39 -4.02 -8.68
N SER A 8 14.98 -3.05 -8.00
CA SER A 8 14.58 -2.67 -6.63
C SER A 8 13.19 -2.04 -6.61
N LEU A 9 12.92 -1.13 -7.55
CA LEU A 9 11.63 -0.48 -7.73
C LEU A 9 10.52 -1.48 -8.02
N GLY A 10 10.76 -2.44 -8.92
CA GLY A 10 9.80 -3.51 -9.21
C GLY A 10 9.46 -4.36 -7.96
N LYS A 11 10.44 -4.65 -7.10
CA LYS A 11 10.20 -5.36 -5.84
C LYS A 11 9.37 -4.53 -4.85
N SER A 12 9.66 -3.24 -4.71
CA SER A 12 8.91 -2.36 -3.81
C SER A 12 7.47 -2.17 -4.29
N GLN A 13 7.26 -1.99 -5.60
CA GLN A 13 5.94 -1.89 -6.21
C GLN A 13 5.13 -3.17 -6.00
N GLU A 14 5.73 -4.34 -6.23
CA GLU A 14 5.08 -5.64 -6.03
C GLU A 14 4.74 -5.88 -4.55
N LYS A 15 5.61 -5.48 -3.63
CA LYS A 15 5.32 -5.51 -2.19
C LYS A 15 4.11 -4.64 -1.86
N LEU A 16 4.08 -3.40 -2.35
CA LEU A 16 2.96 -2.47 -2.13
C LEU A 16 1.63 -3.03 -2.66
N LYS A 17 1.63 -3.65 -3.86
CA LYS A 17 0.43 -4.31 -4.41
C LYS A 17 -0.12 -5.38 -3.47
N ARG A 18 0.76 -6.21 -2.89
CA ARG A 18 0.37 -7.27 -1.94
C ARG A 18 -0.14 -6.71 -0.63
N ASP A 19 0.50 -5.66 -0.12
CA ASP A 19 0.11 -5.02 1.13
C ASP A 19 -1.28 -4.37 1.01
N VAL A 20 -1.54 -3.69 -0.11
CA VAL A 20 -2.86 -3.12 -0.40
C VAL A 20 -3.92 -4.20 -0.57
N GLU A 21 -3.65 -5.24 -1.36
CA GLU A 21 -4.57 -6.37 -1.53
C GLU A 21 -4.94 -7.00 -0.18
N ARG A 22 -3.95 -7.25 0.68
CA ARG A 22 -4.18 -7.79 2.01
C ARG A 22 -5.04 -6.85 2.86
N SER A 23 -4.76 -5.56 2.83
CA SER A 23 -5.53 -4.56 3.59
C SER A 23 -6.99 -4.52 3.14
N VAL A 24 -7.24 -4.48 1.83
CA VAL A 24 -8.60 -4.42 1.28
C VAL A 24 -9.37 -5.71 1.58
N LEU A 25 -8.73 -6.88 1.45
CA LEU A 25 -9.35 -8.16 1.79
C LEU A 25 -9.68 -8.26 3.28
N LYS A 26 -8.84 -7.73 4.16
CA LYS A 26 -9.12 -7.67 5.59
C LYS A 26 -10.37 -6.83 5.90
N SER A 27 -10.47 -5.64 5.32
CA SER A 27 -11.67 -4.80 5.50
C SER A 27 -12.92 -5.45 4.92
N ALA A 28 -12.80 -6.18 3.81
CA ALA A 28 -13.91 -6.94 3.25
C ALA A 28 -14.39 -8.03 4.21
N ASP A 29 -13.47 -8.74 4.86
CA ASP A 29 -13.80 -9.77 5.84
C ASP A 29 -14.54 -9.18 7.05
N GLU A 30 -14.05 -8.05 7.58
CA GLU A 30 -14.71 -7.32 8.68
C GLU A 30 -16.15 -6.90 8.31
N ILE A 31 -16.36 -6.38 7.10
CA ILE A 31 -17.69 -6.02 6.59
C ILE A 31 -18.60 -7.25 6.50
N LEU A 32 -18.08 -8.37 5.98
CA LEU A 32 -18.86 -9.60 5.83
C LEU A 32 -19.24 -10.19 7.18
N ASN A 33 -18.32 -10.19 8.15
CA ASN A 33 -18.57 -10.68 9.51
C ASN A 33 -19.69 -9.89 10.20
N ILE A 34 -19.68 -8.55 10.07
CA ILE A 34 -20.75 -7.70 10.61
C ILE A 34 -22.07 -7.95 9.88
N ALA A 35 -22.03 -8.03 8.55
CA ALA A 35 -23.22 -8.23 7.73
C ALA A 35 -23.88 -9.59 7.94
N GLU A 36 -23.11 -10.64 8.24
CA GLU A 36 -23.63 -11.98 8.54
C GLU A 36 -24.54 -11.96 9.75
N VAL A 37 -24.11 -11.27 10.82
CA VAL A 37 -24.91 -11.08 12.04
C VAL A 37 -26.10 -10.16 11.80
N ALA A 38 -25.92 -9.08 11.03
CA ALA A 38 -26.96 -8.07 10.82
C ALA A 38 -28.09 -8.53 9.88
N ILE A 39 -27.79 -9.29 8.82
CA ILE A 39 -28.79 -9.72 7.84
C ILE A 39 -29.63 -10.88 8.37
N ALA A 40 -29.04 -11.78 9.18
CA ALA A 40 -29.65 -12.96 9.83
C ALA A 40 -30.39 -13.96 8.90
N ASP A 41 -30.60 -13.62 7.63
CA ASP A 41 -31.13 -14.45 6.55
C ASP A 41 -29.97 -14.95 5.67
N SER A 42 -29.77 -16.26 5.64
CA SER A 42 -28.65 -16.91 4.94
C SER A 42 -28.69 -16.73 3.42
N GLN A 43 -29.88 -16.65 2.81
CA GLN A 43 -30.02 -16.47 1.36
C GLN A 43 -29.68 -15.03 0.96
N ARG A 44 -30.19 -14.05 1.72
CA ARG A 44 -29.90 -12.63 1.51
C ARG A 44 -28.41 -12.34 1.77
N TYR A 45 -27.86 -12.92 2.84
CA TYR A 45 -26.43 -12.79 3.15
C TYR A 45 -25.56 -13.39 2.03
N ARG A 46 -25.89 -14.58 1.51
CA ARG A 46 -25.14 -15.18 0.39
C ARG A 46 -25.12 -14.26 -0.83
N ALA A 47 -26.25 -13.67 -1.20
CA ALA A 47 -26.33 -12.74 -2.32
C ALA A 47 -25.51 -11.45 -2.07
N PHE A 48 -25.59 -10.91 -0.85
CA PHE A 48 -24.80 -9.75 -0.42
C PHE A 48 -23.30 -10.05 -0.46
N ARG A 49 -22.87 -11.15 0.15
CA ARG A 49 -21.47 -11.62 0.17
C ARG A 49 -20.89 -11.72 -1.23
N SER A 50 -21.61 -12.30 -2.18
CA SER A 50 -21.16 -12.37 -3.57
C SER A 50 -20.98 -10.99 -4.22
N LYS A 51 -21.83 -10.01 -3.90
CA LYS A 51 -21.69 -8.63 -4.41
C LYS A 51 -20.47 -7.92 -3.81
N VAL A 52 -20.26 -8.07 -2.50
CA VAL A 52 -19.08 -7.51 -1.81
C VAL A 52 -17.80 -8.08 -2.38
N LEU A 53 -17.68 -9.41 -2.49
CA LEU A 53 -16.47 -10.05 -3.03
C LEU A 53 -16.16 -9.62 -4.46
N ARG A 54 -17.18 -9.44 -5.31
CA ARG A 54 -16.97 -8.89 -6.66
C ARG A 54 -16.43 -7.46 -6.62
N SER A 55 -17.09 -6.60 -5.85
CA SER A 55 -16.69 -5.18 -5.72
C SER A 55 -15.27 -5.02 -5.17
N VAL A 56 -14.91 -5.86 -4.19
CA VAL A 56 -13.56 -5.91 -3.61
C VAL A 56 -12.52 -6.35 -4.63
N ASN A 57 -12.80 -7.40 -5.41
CA ASN A 57 -11.90 -7.84 -6.46
C ASN A 57 -11.69 -6.78 -7.53
N ASP A 58 -12.75 -6.07 -7.92
CA ASP A 58 -12.66 -4.99 -8.90
C ASP A 58 -11.85 -3.80 -8.35
N ALA A 59 -12.05 -3.44 -7.08
CA ALA A 59 -11.24 -2.42 -6.41
C ALA A 59 -9.75 -2.80 -6.35
N VAL A 60 -9.42 -4.05 -6.01
CA VAL A 60 -8.03 -4.54 -5.98
C VAL A 60 -7.40 -4.48 -7.37
N ARG A 61 -8.14 -4.86 -8.42
CA ARG A 61 -7.67 -4.78 -9.81
C ARG A 61 -7.37 -3.34 -10.22
N GLU A 62 -8.27 -2.42 -9.90
CA GLU A 62 -8.11 -1.00 -10.25
C GLU A 62 -6.91 -0.38 -9.52
N VAL A 63 -6.72 -0.68 -8.23
CA VAL A 63 -5.56 -0.17 -7.49
C VAL A 63 -4.25 -0.75 -8.03
N LYS A 64 -4.20 -2.06 -8.33
CA LYS A 64 -3.01 -2.68 -8.94
C LYS A 64 -2.68 -2.03 -10.29
N LYS A 65 -3.68 -1.77 -11.13
CA LYS A 65 -3.53 -1.06 -12.41
C LYS A 65 -3.01 0.36 -12.21
N ASN A 66 -3.55 1.11 -11.24
CA ASN A 66 -3.09 2.46 -10.94
C ASN A 66 -1.64 2.48 -10.43
N LEU A 67 -1.26 1.50 -9.62
CA LEU A 67 0.15 1.32 -9.22
C LEU A 67 1.04 1.00 -10.42
N ASP A 68 0.57 0.20 -11.38
CA ASP A 68 1.33 -0.09 -12.61
C ASP A 68 1.57 1.16 -13.47
N LEU A 69 0.59 2.05 -13.55
CA LEU A 69 0.67 3.26 -14.39
C LEU A 69 1.41 4.42 -13.72
N HIS A 70 1.31 4.56 -12.39
CA HIS A 70 1.67 5.79 -11.71
C HIS A 70 2.72 5.64 -10.61
N TYR A 71 3.16 4.42 -10.27
CA TYR A 71 4.16 4.25 -9.21
C TYR A 71 5.51 4.83 -9.65
N LYS A 72 5.88 5.96 -9.03
CA LYS A 72 7.16 6.64 -9.18
C LYS A 72 7.75 6.88 -7.80
N VAL A 73 8.98 6.45 -7.58
CA VAL A 73 9.72 6.78 -6.35
C VAL A 73 10.57 7.99 -6.67
N VAL A 74 10.17 9.15 -6.16
CA VAL A 74 10.97 10.37 -6.25
C VAL A 74 11.86 10.41 -5.02
N TYR A 75 13.17 10.30 -5.22
CA TYR A 75 14.12 10.57 -4.15
C TYR A 75 14.12 12.06 -3.86
N VAL A 76 13.77 12.44 -2.62
CA VAL A 76 13.92 13.80 -2.12
C VAL A 76 15.17 13.82 -1.26
N PRO A 77 16.27 14.48 -1.69
CA PRO A 77 17.44 14.61 -0.85
C PRO A 77 17.07 15.37 0.42
N THR A 78 17.35 14.75 1.57
CA THR A 78 17.37 15.45 2.86
C THR A 78 18.61 16.33 2.88
N ASN A 79 18.43 17.64 3.07
CA ASN A 79 19.56 18.56 3.25
C ASN A 79 20.46 18.04 4.37
N GLU A 80 21.74 17.83 4.08
CA GLU A 80 22.74 17.47 5.09
C GLU A 80 23.04 18.71 5.94
N ASP A 81 22.84 18.63 7.25
CA ASP A 81 23.32 19.67 8.18
C ASP A 81 24.84 19.57 8.30
N VAL A 82 25.55 20.56 7.76
CA VAL A 82 27.00 20.68 7.90
C VAL A 82 27.31 21.26 9.28
N ILE A 83 27.78 20.43 10.21
CA ILE A 83 28.25 20.87 11.53
C ILE A 83 29.72 21.29 11.43
N GLU A 84 29.99 22.60 11.40
CA GLU A 84 31.36 23.11 11.50
C GLU A 84 31.82 23.21 12.97
N VAL A 85 32.87 22.45 13.32
CA VAL A 85 33.48 22.51 14.65
C VAL A 85 34.43 23.71 14.73
N GLN A 86 34.03 24.77 15.42
CA GLN A 86 34.94 25.88 15.72
C GLN A 86 35.97 25.46 16.78
N GLN A 87 37.25 25.45 16.42
CA GLN A 87 38.32 25.27 17.40
C GLN A 87 38.49 26.55 18.25
N PRO A 88 38.49 26.46 19.58
CA PRO A 88 38.68 27.61 20.44
C PRO A 88 40.09 28.17 20.26
N ARG A 89 40.19 29.49 20.04
CA ARG A 89 41.48 30.19 19.97
C ARG A 89 42.16 30.12 21.35
N VAL A 90 43.20 29.29 21.47
CA VAL A 90 44.11 29.34 22.61
C VAL A 90 44.91 30.63 22.49
N ARG A 91 44.65 31.61 23.36
CA ARG A 91 45.48 32.82 23.47
C ARG A 91 46.78 32.43 24.17
N SER A 92 47.87 32.45 23.42
CA SER A 92 49.26 32.46 23.89
C SER A 92 49.59 33.77 24.59
#